data_AF-A0A965QT82-F1
#
_entry.id   AF-A0A965QT82-F1
#
_cell.length_a   1.000
_cell.length_b   1.000
_cell.length_c   1.000
_cell.angle_alpha   90.00
_cell.angle_beta   90.00
_cell.angle_gamma   90.00
#
_symmetry.space_group_name_H-M   'P 1'
#
loop_
_entity.id
_entity.type
_entity.pdbx_description
1 polymer ?
#
loop_
_entity_poly.entity_id
_entity_poly.type
_entity_poly.pdbx_seq_one_letter_code
_entity_poly.pdbx_strand_id
1 'polypeptide(L)'
;MGKNATELFGGLTSVLEGVTDEETAKLALPELQKLAPVLTSLEEEAGKLPAEEKPAFAEFIGKNLGLLTKVIDVVMAIPGVKDLLGPTVTPMVDSLTKLTK
;
A
#
# COMPACT_ATOMS: atom_id res chain seq x y z
N MET A 1 -16.12 -8.32 -1.68
CA MET A 1 -15.23 -7.14 -1.78
C MET A 1 -14.21 -7.20 -0.65
N GLY A 2 -12.93 -7.00 -0.94
CA GLY A 2 -11.86 -7.02 0.08
C GLY A 2 -10.72 -7.99 -0.17
N LYS A 3 -10.81 -8.91 -1.16
CA LYS A 3 -9.70 -9.80 -1.51
C LYS A 3 -8.49 -9.02 -2.04
N ASN A 4 -8.70 -8.18 -3.05
CA ASN A 4 -7.63 -7.34 -3.63
C ASN A 4 -7.04 -6.38 -2.59
N ALA A 5 -7.87 -5.80 -1.74
CA ALA A 5 -7.41 -4.94 -0.65
C ALA A 5 -6.54 -5.72 0.35
N THR A 6 -7.01 -6.87 0.82
CA THR A 6 -6.27 -7.71 1.78
C THR A 6 -4.96 -8.22 1.18
N GLU A 7 -4.99 -8.62 -0.09
CA GLU A 7 -3.81 -9.06 -0.85
C GLU A 7 -2.81 -7.93 -1.02
N LEU A 8 -3.27 -6.73 -1.40
CA LEU A 8 -2.42 -5.56 -1.54
C LEU A 8 -1.78 -5.16 -0.21
N PHE A 9 -2.56 -5.02 0.86
CA PHE A 9 -2.04 -4.62 2.18
C PHE A 9 -1.13 -5.69 2.78
N GLY A 10 -1.48 -6.97 2.63
CA GLY A 10 -0.64 -8.08 3.07
C GLY A 10 0.68 -8.16 2.29
N GLY A 11 0.63 -7.98 0.98
CA GLY A 11 1.82 -7.94 0.12
C GLY A 11 2.72 -6.74 0.45
N LEU A 12 2.16 -5.54 0.55
CA LEU A 12 2.89 -4.33 0.90
C LEU A 12 3.56 -4.46 2.27
N THR A 13 2.82 -4.91 3.28
CA THR A 13 3.33 -5.10 4.63
C THR A 13 4.46 -6.12 4.65
N SER A 14 4.26 -7.29 4.04
CA SER A 14 5.27 -8.36 3.97
C SER A 14 6.56 -7.90 3.28
N VAL A 15 6.43 -7.21 2.14
CA VAL A 15 7.59 -6.69 1.41
C VAL A 15 8.33 -5.64 2.22
N LEU A 16 7.62 -4.69 2.83
CA LEU A 16 8.21 -3.61 3.61
C LEU A 16 8.82 -4.12 4.93
N GLU A 17 8.21 -5.08 5.61
CA GLU A 17 8.77 -5.72 6.81
C GLU A 17 10.09 -6.46 6.52
N GLY A 18 10.29 -6.92 5.29
CA GLY A 18 11.55 -7.50 4.82
C GLY A 18 12.65 -6.48 4.51
N VAL A 19 12.37 -5.17 4.56
CA VAL A 19 13.34 -4.12 4.28
C VAL A 19 14.06 -3.71 5.56
N THR A 20 15.35 -4.06 5.65
CA THR A 20 16.22 -3.74 6.79
C THR A 20 17.34 -2.76 6.45
N ASP A 21 17.61 -2.57 5.16
CA ASP A 21 18.74 -1.81 4.62
C ASP A 21 18.49 -1.43 3.15
N GLU A 22 19.42 -0.69 2.54
CA GLU A 22 19.33 -0.29 1.14
C GLU A 22 19.33 -1.47 0.16
N GLU A 23 20.03 -2.57 0.44
CA GLU A 23 20.09 -3.71 -0.48
C GLU A 23 18.76 -4.44 -0.52
N THR A 24 18.19 -4.72 0.65
CA THR A 24 16.84 -5.31 0.78
C THR A 24 15.77 -4.37 0.21
N ALA A 25 15.91 -3.05 0.36
CA ALA A 25 15.02 -2.08 -0.29
C ALA A 25 15.09 -2.15 -1.84
N LYS A 26 16.28 -2.28 -2.41
CA LYS A 26 16.45 -2.47 -3.87
C LYS A 26 15.77 -3.76 -4.35
N LEU A 27 15.83 -4.83 -3.56
CA LEU A 27 15.16 -6.10 -3.85
C LEU A 27 13.65 -6.04 -3.64
N ALA A 28 13.17 -5.21 -2.71
CA ALA A 28 11.75 -4.98 -2.46
C ALA A 28 11.08 -4.18 -3.58
N LEU A 29 11.82 -3.31 -4.27
CA LEU A 29 11.31 -2.44 -5.33
C LEU A 29 10.52 -3.20 -6.44
N PRO A 30 11.04 -4.27 -7.06
CA PRO A 30 10.26 -5.04 -8.04
C PRO A 30 9.04 -5.74 -7.44
N GLU A 31 9.08 -6.16 -6.18
CA GLU A 31 7.92 -6.75 -5.49
C GLU A 31 6.81 -5.70 -5.26
N LEU A 32 7.19 -4.47 -4.85
CA LEU A 32 6.25 -3.36 -4.73
C LEU A 32 5.62 -3.00 -6.09
N GLN A 33 6.41 -3.03 -7.17
CA GLN A 33 5.90 -2.77 -8.52
C GLN A 33 4.90 -3.84 -8.99
N LYS A 34 5.07 -5.11 -8.60
CA LYS A 34 4.09 -6.17 -8.90
C LYS A 34 2.74 -5.95 -8.23
N LEU A 35 2.68 -5.15 -7.17
CA LEU A 35 1.44 -4.83 -6.45
C LEU A 35 0.68 -3.64 -7.07
N ALA A 36 1.31 -2.85 -7.94
CA ALA A 36 0.66 -1.76 -8.68
C ALA A 36 -0.60 -2.18 -9.48
N PRO A 37 -0.62 -3.31 -10.23
CA PRO A 37 -1.84 -3.77 -10.90
C PRO A 37 -2.96 -4.18 -9.92
N VAL A 38 -2.61 -4.67 -8.73
CA VAL A 38 -3.58 -5.01 -7.68
C VAL A 38 -4.21 -3.73 -7.12
N LEU A 39 -3.41 -2.68 -6.91
CA LEU A 39 -3.90 -1.35 -6.53
C LEU A 39 -4.84 -0.77 -7.60
N THR A 40 -4.47 -0.85 -8.87
CA THR A 40 -5.32 -0.37 -9.98
C THR A 40 -6.67 -1.12 -9.99
N SER A 41 -6.63 -2.45 -9.81
CA SER A 41 -7.83 -3.28 -9.74
C SER A 41 -8.71 -2.91 -8.53
N LEU A 42 -8.09 -2.60 -7.38
CA LEU A 42 -8.79 -2.13 -6.19
C LEU A 42 -9.46 -0.78 -6.40
N GLU A 43 -8.80 0.16 -7.07
CA GLU A 43 -9.38 1.47 -7.43
C GLU A 43 -10.60 1.30 -8.36
N GLU A 44 -10.53 0.40 -9.34
CA GLU A 44 -11.66 0.10 -10.22
C GLU A 44 -12.84 -0.53 -9.47
N GLU A 45 -12.58 -1.49 -8.57
CA GLU A 45 -13.61 -2.08 -7.72
C GLU A 45 -14.26 -1.02 -6.83
N ALA A 46 -13.46 -0.15 -6.23
CA ALA A 46 -13.95 0.94 -5.40
C ALA A 46 -14.82 1.93 -6.19
N GLY A 47 -14.46 2.20 -7.45
CA GLY A 47 -15.26 3.04 -8.35
C GLY A 47 -16.61 2.43 -8.72
N LYS A 48 -16.71 1.08 -8.72
CA LYS A 48 -17.93 0.33 -9.04
C LYS A 48 -18.83 0.07 -7.82
N LEU A 49 -18.38 0.41 -6.61
CA LEU A 49 -19.15 0.21 -5.39
C LEU A 49 -20.44 1.04 -5.35
N PRO A 50 -21.56 0.45 -4.91
CA PRO A 50 -22.76 1.20 -4.55
C PRO A 50 -22.46 2.23 -3.46
N ALA A 51 -23.17 3.35 -3.46
CA ALA A 51 -22.97 4.41 -2.47
C ALA A 51 -23.19 3.92 -1.03
N GLU A 52 -24.05 2.93 -0.81
CA GLU A 52 -24.30 2.35 0.52
C GLU A 52 -23.11 1.53 1.05
N GLU A 53 -22.27 0.97 0.17
CA GLU A 53 -21.13 0.11 0.54
C GLU A 53 -19.81 0.90 0.66
N LYS A 54 -19.73 2.08 0.03
CA LYS A 54 -18.53 2.94 0.07
C LYS A 54 -18.05 3.28 1.48
N PRO A 55 -18.90 3.61 2.47
CA PRO A 55 -18.43 3.94 3.82
C PRO A 55 -17.71 2.77 4.50
N ALA A 56 -18.29 1.56 4.42
CA ALA A 56 -17.69 0.37 5.02
C ALA A 56 -16.37 -0.01 4.33
N PHE A 57 -16.30 0.17 3.01
CA PHE A 57 -15.07 -0.02 2.26
C PHE A 57 -13.99 1.01 2.64
N ALA A 58 -14.35 2.30 2.69
CA ALA A 58 -13.44 3.37 3.08
C ALA A 58 -12.89 3.18 4.50
N GLU A 59 -13.73 2.75 5.45
CA GLU A 59 -13.31 2.43 6.82
C GLU A 59 -12.30 1.25 6.82
N PHE A 60 -12.58 0.20 6.05
CA PHE A 60 -11.66 -0.94 5.92
C PHE A 60 -10.31 -0.51 5.35
N ILE A 61 -10.29 0.26 4.25
CA ILE A 61 -9.06 0.77 3.66
C ILE A 61 -8.33 1.67 4.66
N GLY A 62 -9.02 2.59 5.32
CA GLY A 62 -8.43 3.52 6.29
C GLY A 62 -7.76 2.82 7.47
N LYS A 63 -8.40 1.76 8.01
CA LYS A 63 -7.82 0.95 9.08
C LYS A 63 -6.52 0.26 8.64
N ASN A 64 -6.52 -0.36 7.47
CA ASN A 64 -5.34 -1.05 6.95
C ASN A 64 -4.23 -0.08 6.54
N LEU A 65 -4.59 1.07 5.98
CA LEU A 65 -3.67 2.16 5.67
C LEU A 65 -2.98 2.66 6.94
N GLY A 66 -3.71 2.86 8.04
CA GLY A 66 -3.12 3.27 9.32
C GLY A 66 -2.10 2.27 9.88
N LEU A 67 -2.29 0.97 9.63
CA LEU A 67 -1.30 -0.07 9.99
C LEU A 67 -0.09 -0.02 9.05
N LEU A 68 -0.33 0.05 7.75
CA LEU A 68 0.71 0.12 6.72
C LEU A 68 1.60 1.36 6.90
N THR A 69 1.01 2.50 7.24
CA THR A 69 1.75 3.77 7.43
C THR A 69 2.82 3.62 8.52
N LYS A 70 2.53 2.88 9.60
CA LYS A 70 3.51 2.62 10.66
C LYS A 70 4.70 1.80 10.16
N VAL A 71 4.44 0.79 9.32
CA VAL A 71 5.50 -0.03 8.71
C VAL A 71 6.33 0.81 7.75
N ILE A 72 5.67 1.63 6.91
CA ILE A 72 6.33 2.57 6.02
C ILE A 72 7.21 3.55 6.81
N ASP A 73 6.72 4.13 7.89
CA ASP A 73 7.48 5.08 8.71
C ASP A 73 8.76 4.45 9.28
N VAL A 74 8.69 3.20 9.74
CA VAL A 74 9.85 2.44 10.22
C VAL A 74 10.86 2.20 9.09
N VAL A 75 10.39 1.76 7.92
CA VAL A 75 11.24 1.47 6.76
C VAL A 75 11.85 2.75 6.18
N MET A 76 11.10 3.83 6.09
CA MET A 76 11.55 5.13 5.57
C MET A 76 12.49 5.86 6.52
N ALA A 77 12.54 5.46 7.81
CA ALA A 77 13.54 5.95 8.75
C ALA A 77 14.93 5.34 8.52
N ILE A 78 15.03 4.24 7.74
CA ILE A 78 16.31 3.62 7.41
C ILE A 78 17.06 4.51 6.39
N PRO A 79 18.31 4.91 6.68
CA PRO A 79 19.10 5.73 5.76
C PRO A 79 19.19 5.10 4.37
N GLY A 80 18.96 5.90 3.33
CA GLY A 80 19.03 5.49 1.91
C GLY A 80 17.83 4.70 1.39
N VAL A 81 17.07 4.03 2.25
CA VAL A 81 15.85 3.29 1.84
C VAL A 81 14.78 4.23 1.33
N LYS A 82 14.61 5.39 1.98
CA LYS A 82 13.62 6.40 1.57
C LYS A 82 13.83 6.88 0.14
N ASP A 83 15.07 7.09 -0.28
CA ASP A 83 15.39 7.57 -1.63
C ASP A 83 15.10 6.50 -2.70
N LEU A 84 15.17 5.23 -2.32
CA LEU A 84 14.87 4.09 -3.18
C LEU A 84 13.36 3.81 -3.26
N LEU A 85 12.70 3.65 -2.11
CA LEU A 85 11.31 3.21 -2.04
C LEU A 85 10.31 4.36 -2.17
N GLY A 86 10.67 5.57 -1.72
CA GLY A 86 9.79 6.74 -1.71
C GLY A 86 9.04 6.98 -3.01
N PRO A 87 9.70 7.01 -4.18
CA PRO A 87 9.04 7.21 -5.47
C PRO A 87 7.99 6.15 -5.83
N THR A 88 8.09 4.94 -5.26
CA THR A 88 7.14 3.84 -5.50
C THR A 88 6.06 3.80 -4.43
N VAL A 89 6.44 3.93 -3.16
CA VAL A 89 5.51 3.80 -2.01
C VAL A 89 4.60 5.01 -1.87
N THR A 90 5.10 6.24 -2.08
CA THR A 90 4.30 7.46 -1.98
C THR A 90 3.06 7.45 -2.88
N PRO A 91 3.15 7.22 -4.20
CA PRO A 91 1.95 7.18 -5.04
C PRO A 91 0.99 6.06 -4.66
N MET A 92 1.49 4.92 -4.15
CA MET A 92 0.62 3.83 -3.66
C MET A 92 -0.19 4.26 -2.43
N VAL A 93 0.46 4.89 -1.45
CA VAL A 93 -0.20 5.43 -0.25
C VAL A 93 -1.20 6.51 -0.60
N ASP A 94 -0.84 7.41 -1.53
CA ASP A 94 -1.73 8.48 -1.97
C ASP A 94 -2.99 7.92 -2.65
N SER A 95 -2.84 6.92 -3.51
CA SER A 95 -3.96 6.21 -4.14
C SER A 95 -4.85 5.55 -3.09
N LEU A 96 -4.28 4.82 -2.13
CA LEU A 96 -5.05 4.21 -1.04
C LEU A 96 -5.77 5.25 -0.17
N THR A 97 -5.14 6.40 0.07
CA THR A 97 -5.74 7.52 0.82
C THR A 97 -6.91 8.14 0.07
N LYS A 98 -6.91 8.14 -1.27
CA LYS A 98 -8.07 8.59 -2.05
C LYS A 98 -9.26 7.66 -1.91
N LEU A 99 -9.02 6.37 -1.70
CA LEU A 99 -10.08 5.37 -1.51
C LEU A 99 -10.76 5.43 -0.13
N THR A 100 -10.19 6.20 0.81
CA THR A 100 -10.83 6.46 2.12
C THR A 100 -11.72 7.69 2.12
N LYS A 101 -11.82 8.40 1.00
CA LYS A 101 -12.62 9.64 0.84
C LYS A 101 -13.88 9.34 0.04
#